data_AF-A0A4X2JZI2-F1
#
_entry.id   AF-A0A4X2JZI2-F1
#
_cell.length_a   1.000
_cell.length_b   1.000
_cell.length_c   1.000
_cell.angle_alpha   90.00
_cell.angle_beta   90.00
_cell.angle_gamma   90.00
#
_symmetry.space_group_name_H-M   'P 1'
#
loop_
_entity.id
_entity.type
_entity.pdbx_description
1 polymer ?
#
loop_
_entity_poly.entity_id
_entity_poly.type
_entity_poly.pdbx_seq_one_letter_code
_entity_poly.pdbx_strand_id
1 'polypeptide(L)'
;MEPHTDKLEFFRKLGYSREGVVRVLAKLGQGALVNDILQELIQMGNRPHVEESYGESSAPKLVARGSGGTVDLSRRLLGADPEDELEDPGNHLRPIVIDGSNVAMSHGNKETFSCRGIRLAVDWFRERGHNYIKVFVPSWRKEPPRSDTSISGMLLQMLLHLPGDKDGFKSSHAD
;
A
#
# COMPACT_ATOMS: atom_id res chain seq x y z
N MET A 1 21.61 34.19 -18.55
CA MET A 1 20.84 33.30 -17.66
C MET A 1 21.83 32.86 -16.59
N GLU A 2 21.67 33.36 -15.36
CA GLU A 2 22.67 33.17 -14.31
C GLU A 2 22.70 31.71 -13.85
N PRO A 3 23.82 30.97 -13.92
CA PRO A 3 23.88 29.53 -13.56
C PRO A 3 23.51 29.25 -12.10
N HIS A 4 23.45 30.29 -11.27
CA HIS A 4 22.96 30.27 -9.90
C HIS A 4 21.48 29.91 -9.81
N THR A 5 20.65 30.37 -10.75
CA THR A 5 19.19 30.15 -10.68
C THR A 5 18.85 28.69 -10.88
N ASP A 6 19.55 28.01 -11.79
CA ASP A 6 19.22 26.64 -12.18
C ASP A 6 19.60 25.65 -11.07
N LYS A 7 20.79 25.82 -10.47
CA LYS A 7 21.20 25.01 -9.31
C LYS A 7 20.33 25.29 -8.09
N LEU A 8 20.01 26.56 -7.83
CA LEU A 8 19.14 26.94 -6.71
C LEU A 8 17.73 26.37 -6.88
N GLU A 9 17.18 26.41 -8.08
CA GLU A 9 15.86 25.84 -8.36
C GLU A 9 15.87 24.31 -8.26
N PHE A 10 16.94 23.65 -8.72
CA PHE A 10 17.12 22.21 -8.58
C PHE A 10 17.09 21.76 -7.12
N PHE A 11 17.90 22.37 -6.25
CA PHE A 11 17.91 21.99 -4.83
C PHE A 11 16.63 22.40 -4.08
N ARG A 12 15.96 23.48 -4.51
CA ARG A 12 14.64 23.83 -4.01
C ARG A 12 13.59 22.77 -4.37
N LYS A 13 13.63 22.21 -5.59
CA LYS A 13 12.76 21.08 -5.99
C LYS A 13 13.05 19.80 -5.19
N LEU A 14 14.27 19.65 -4.68
CA LEU A 14 14.66 18.56 -3.79
C LEU A 14 14.28 18.80 -2.31
N GLY A 15 13.68 19.96 -1.98
CA GLY A 15 13.23 20.30 -0.62
C GLY A 15 14.28 21.00 0.25
N TYR A 16 15.43 21.38 -0.29
CA TYR A 16 16.42 22.14 0.48
C TYR A 16 16.02 23.62 0.61
N SER A 17 16.28 24.20 1.79
CA SER A 17 16.02 25.61 2.05
C SER A 17 16.85 26.50 1.12
N ARG A 18 16.24 27.59 0.63
CA ARG A 18 16.90 28.55 -0.26
C ARG A 18 18.14 29.14 0.40
N GLU A 19 18.04 29.45 1.69
CA GLU A 19 19.08 30.09 2.48
C GLU A 19 20.31 29.17 2.63
N GLY A 20 20.08 27.87 2.81
CA GLY A 20 21.15 26.89 2.89
C GLY A 20 21.84 26.68 1.54
N VAL A 21 21.08 26.60 0.46
CA VAL A 21 21.64 26.44 -0.90
C VAL A 21 22.45 27.66 -1.31
N VAL A 22 21.95 28.88 -1.05
CA VAL A 22 22.68 30.14 -1.33
C VAL A 22 23.97 30.19 -0.51
N ARG A 23 23.95 29.81 0.76
CA ARG A 23 25.14 29.79 1.62
C ARG A 23 26.21 28.83 1.10
N VAL A 24 25.81 27.63 0.66
CA VAL A 24 26.72 26.62 0.11
C VAL A 24 27.28 27.07 -1.24
N LEU A 25 26.45 27.64 -2.12
CA LEU A 25 26.90 28.20 -3.41
C LEU A 25 27.85 29.40 -3.24
N ALA A 26 27.63 30.25 -2.23
CA ALA A 26 28.55 31.32 -1.88
C ALA A 26 29.90 30.80 -1.37
N LYS A 27 29.90 29.63 -0.72
CA LYS A 27 31.11 28.99 -0.17
C LYS A 27 31.90 28.21 -1.22
N LEU A 28 31.24 27.39 -2.04
CA LEU A 28 31.87 26.50 -3.02
C LEU A 28 32.08 27.15 -4.40
N GLY A 29 31.36 28.25 -4.68
CA GLY A 29 31.44 28.96 -5.96
C GLY A 29 30.65 28.29 -7.09
N GLN A 30 30.65 28.96 -8.25
CA GLN A 30 29.78 28.61 -9.39
C GLN A 30 30.12 27.26 -10.04
N GLY A 31 31.39 26.85 -9.96
CA GLY A 31 31.90 25.60 -10.53
C GLY A 31 31.64 24.36 -9.68
N ALA A 32 31.06 24.51 -8.48
CA ALA A 32 30.82 23.39 -7.57
C ALA A 32 29.91 22.34 -8.22
N LEU A 33 30.30 21.07 -8.12
CA LEU A 33 29.50 19.97 -8.64
C LEU A 33 28.26 19.79 -7.76
N VAL A 34 27.20 19.21 -8.34
CA VAL A 34 25.96 18.92 -7.62
C VAL A 34 26.23 18.07 -6.37
N ASN A 35 27.15 17.11 -6.47
CA ASN A 35 27.53 16.24 -5.36
C ASN A 35 28.24 17.01 -4.23
N ASP A 36 29.11 17.96 -4.57
CA ASP A 36 29.82 18.78 -3.57
C ASP A 36 28.83 19.66 -2.79
N ILE A 37 27.87 20.26 -3.51
CA ILE A 37 26.81 21.07 -2.92
C ILE A 37 25.91 20.21 -2.02
N LEU A 38 25.55 19.01 -2.48
CA LEU A 38 24.73 18.06 -1.71
C LEU A 38 25.45 17.62 -0.42
N GLN A 39 26.73 17.26 -0.52
CA GLN A 39 27.54 16.84 0.61
C GLN A 39 27.66 17.95 1.65
N GLU A 40 27.91 19.19 1.21
CA GLU A 40 28.00 20.34 2.10
C GLU A 40 26.65 20.67 2.76
N LEU A 41 25.53 20.56 2.03
CA LEU A 41 24.18 20.73 2.60
C LEU A 41 23.87 19.69 3.68
N ILE A 42 24.28 18.43 3.47
CA ILE A 42 24.14 17.35 4.46
C ILE A 42 25.03 17.63 5.67
N GLN A 43 26.28 18.05 5.46
CA GLN A 43 27.23 18.35 6.53
C GLN A 43 26.78 19.55 7.38
N MET A 44 26.15 20.56 6.77
CA MET A 44 25.56 21.70 7.48
C MET A 44 24.25 21.34 8.20
N GLY A 45 23.79 20.10 8.14
CA GLY A 45 22.54 19.66 8.77
C GLY A 45 21.29 20.22 8.09
N ASN A 46 21.42 20.79 6.89
CA ASN A 46 20.32 21.37 6.14
C ASN A 46 19.60 20.26 5.37
N ARG A 47 18.85 19.43 6.10
CA ARG A 47 18.09 18.32 5.52
C ARG A 47 16.98 18.89 4.62
N PRO A 48 16.63 18.19 3.52
CA PRO A 48 15.49 18.61 2.72
C PRO A 48 14.25 18.58 3.59
N HIS A 49 13.62 19.75 3.74
CA HIS A 49 12.35 19.88 4.40
C HIS A 49 11.30 19.35 3.43
N VAL A 50 10.78 18.15 3.71
CA VAL A 50 9.57 17.67 3.08
C VAL A 50 8.44 18.49 3.72
N GLU A 51 8.15 19.66 3.14
CA GLU A 51 7.00 20.49 3.51
C GLU A 51 5.71 19.71 3.23
N GLU A 52 5.25 18.93 4.21
CA GLU A 52 3.83 18.75 4.43
C GLU A 52 3.29 20.09 4.97
N SER A 53 2.61 20.84 4.11
CA SER A 53 1.98 22.10 4.45
C SER A 53 0.81 21.90 5.42
N TYR A 54 1.08 21.81 6.74
CA TYR A 54 0.09 22.06 7.79
C TYR A 54 0.79 22.77 8.97
N GLY A 55 0.22 23.90 9.40
CA GLY A 55 0.79 24.75 10.43
C GLY A 55 0.84 24.16 11.84
N GLU A 56 1.71 24.77 12.64
CA GLU A 56 1.75 24.84 14.12
C GLU A 56 1.61 23.56 14.98
N SER A 57 2.71 23.29 15.69
CA SER A 57 2.77 22.71 17.05
C SER A 57 2.20 21.31 17.29
N SER A 58 3.03 20.29 17.01
CA SER A 58 3.47 19.29 18.00
C SER A 58 4.38 18.31 17.26
N ALA A 59 5.47 17.86 17.89
CA ALA A 59 6.27 16.77 17.36
C ALA A 59 5.37 15.59 16.94
N PRO A 60 5.68 14.86 15.85
CA PRO A 60 4.82 13.78 15.40
C PRO A 60 4.87 12.69 16.46
N LYS A 61 3.82 12.62 17.29
CA LYS A 61 3.64 11.53 18.24
C LYS A 61 3.34 10.29 17.41
N LEU A 62 4.31 9.38 17.34
CA LEU A 62 4.12 8.07 16.73
C LEU A 62 2.98 7.37 17.47
N VAL A 63 1.80 7.36 16.86
CA VAL A 63 0.66 6.57 17.31
C VAL A 63 0.67 5.26 16.56
N ALA A 64 0.68 4.16 17.30
CA ALA A 64 0.39 2.85 16.75
C ALA A 64 -1.00 2.90 16.11
N ARG A 65 -1.09 2.71 14.80
CA ARG A 65 -2.34 2.72 14.03
C ARG A 65 -3.15 1.42 14.21
N GLY A 66 -3.32 1.03 15.47
CA GLY A 66 -3.88 -0.26 15.89
C GLY A 66 -4.33 -0.25 17.34
N SER A 67 -5.32 0.59 17.68
CA SER A 67 -6.28 0.33 18.77
C SER A 67 -7.36 1.40 18.81
N GLY A 68 -8.62 0.94 18.75
CA GLY A 68 -9.77 1.54 19.44
C GLY A 68 -10.24 2.93 19.02
N GLY A 69 -11.31 2.95 18.21
CA GLY A 69 -12.44 3.87 18.36
C GLY A 69 -12.20 5.38 18.25
N THR A 70 -12.41 5.93 17.05
CA THR A 70 -13.15 7.18 16.92
C THR A 70 -14.06 7.06 15.70
N VAL A 71 -15.32 6.84 15.99
CA VAL A 71 -16.45 7.22 15.14
C VAL A 71 -16.24 8.64 14.57
N ASP A 72 -16.81 8.86 13.39
CA ASP A 72 -17.13 10.17 12.79
C ASP A 72 -16.42 10.59 11.49
N LEU A 73 -16.47 9.72 10.47
CA LEU A 73 -16.50 10.22 9.08
C LEU A 73 -17.67 9.68 8.24
N SER A 74 -18.46 8.72 8.75
CA SER A 74 -19.51 8.06 7.97
C SER A 74 -20.87 8.78 7.98
N ARG A 75 -21.06 9.84 8.78
CA ARG A 75 -22.38 10.47 8.94
C ARG A 75 -22.76 11.54 7.91
N ARG A 76 -21.95 11.80 6.89
CA ARG A 76 -22.22 12.88 5.92
C ARG A 76 -22.65 12.46 4.52
N LEU A 77 -22.84 11.17 4.20
CA LEU A 77 -23.15 10.83 2.80
C LEU A 77 -24.42 10.07 2.45
N LEU A 78 -25.14 9.37 3.32
CA LEU A 78 -26.38 8.71 2.86
C LEU A 78 -27.46 8.67 3.96
N GLY A 79 -28.69 8.98 3.54
CA GLY A 79 -29.87 9.16 4.34
C GLY A 79 -30.43 7.88 4.95
N ALA A 80 -31.46 8.09 5.77
CA ALA A 80 -32.12 7.12 6.63
C ALA A 80 -32.67 5.87 5.91
N ASP A 81 -32.46 4.71 6.51
CA ASP A 81 -33.48 3.68 6.77
C ASP A 81 -33.02 2.78 7.94
N PRO A 82 -33.87 2.39 8.92
CA PRO A 82 -33.43 1.71 10.14
C PRO A 82 -34.01 0.30 10.28
N GLU A 83 -33.59 -0.68 9.47
CA GLU A 83 -34.04 -2.08 9.66
C GLU A 83 -32.96 -3.09 9.24
N ASP A 84 -31.90 -3.24 10.06
CA ASP A 84 -31.27 -4.55 10.40
C ASP A 84 -30.18 -4.34 11.47
N GLU A 85 -30.58 -4.16 12.74
CA GLU A 85 -29.66 -4.30 13.87
C GLU A 85 -29.47 -5.79 14.15
N LEU A 86 -28.35 -6.39 13.71
CA LEU A 86 -27.69 -7.52 14.39
C LEU A 86 -26.26 -7.84 13.87
N GLU A 87 -25.63 -6.97 13.07
CA GLU A 87 -24.17 -7.04 12.87
C GLU A 87 -23.48 -6.04 13.79
N ASP A 88 -22.69 -6.55 14.74
CA ASP A 88 -21.84 -5.75 15.62
C ASP A 88 -21.09 -4.71 14.79
N PRO A 89 -21.37 -3.40 14.94
CA PRO A 89 -20.69 -2.35 14.19
C PRO A 89 -19.19 -2.27 14.51
N GLY A 90 -18.71 -3.05 15.50
CA GLY A 90 -17.31 -3.31 15.81
C GLY A 90 -16.62 -4.39 14.97
N ASN A 91 -17.35 -5.15 14.14
CA ASN A 91 -16.81 -6.33 13.45
C ASN A 91 -16.33 -6.07 12.01
N HIS A 92 -16.23 -4.80 11.60
CA HIS A 92 -15.75 -4.42 10.28
C HIS A 92 -14.22 -4.49 10.22
N LEU A 93 -13.70 -5.71 10.06
CA LEU A 93 -12.27 -5.95 9.87
C LEU A 93 -11.79 -5.30 8.57
N ARG A 94 -10.60 -4.70 8.60
CA ARG A 94 -10.03 -4.06 7.41
C ARG A 94 -9.84 -5.08 6.27
N PRO A 95 -10.08 -4.66 5.01
CA PRO A 95 -9.69 -5.42 3.82
C PRO A 95 -8.24 -5.88 3.88
N ILE A 96 -7.98 -7.13 3.48
CA ILE A 96 -6.63 -7.69 3.39
C ILE A 96 -6.22 -7.80 1.92
N VAL A 97 -5.02 -7.30 1.61
CA VAL A 97 -4.39 -7.47 0.29
C VAL A 97 -3.08 -8.22 0.49
N ILE A 98 -2.93 -9.35 -0.21
CA ILE A 98 -1.76 -10.23 -0.12
C ILE A 98 -0.96 -10.16 -1.42
N ASP A 99 0.34 -9.89 -1.31
CA ASP A 99 1.30 -10.16 -2.38
C ASP A 99 1.55 -11.68 -2.44
N GLY A 100 0.84 -12.34 -3.35
CA GLY A 100 0.91 -13.78 -3.48
C GLY A 100 2.29 -14.27 -3.92
N SER A 101 3.04 -13.49 -4.71
CA SER A 101 4.37 -13.92 -5.16
C SER A 101 5.37 -13.93 -4.02
N ASN A 102 5.36 -12.89 -3.18
CA ASN A 102 6.26 -12.83 -2.04
C ASN A 102 5.94 -13.94 -1.03
N VAL A 103 4.67 -14.16 -0.70
CA VAL A 103 4.25 -15.23 0.20
C VAL A 103 4.64 -16.60 -0.36
N ALA A 104 4.39 -16.85 -1.64
CA ALA A 104 4.73 -18.12 -2.28
C ALA A 104 6.24 -18.40 -2.30
N MET A 105 7.06 -17.40 -2.63
CA MET A 105 8.51 -17.55 -2.68
C MET A 105 9.11 -17.68 -1.28
N SER A 106 8.58 -16.97 -0.28
CA SER A 106 9.01 -17.11 1.12
C SER A 106 8.74 -18.51 1.65
N HIS A 107 7.52 -19.03 1.45
CA HIS A 107 7.16 -20.38 1.88
C HIS A 107 7.92 -21.46 1.09
N GLY A 108 8.21 -21.23 -0.20
CA GLY A 108 8.98 -22.15 -1.03
C GLY A 108 10.49 -22.03 -0.90
N ASN A 109 11.00 -21.51 0.23
CA ASN A 109 12.43 -21.35 0.53
C ASN A 109 13.22 -20.57 -0.55
N LYS A 110 12.58 -19.61 -1.22
CA LYS A 110 13.12 -18.83 -2.35
C LYS A 110 13.49 -19.65 -3.60
N GLU A 111 13.22 -20.95 -3.59
CA GLU A 111 13.55 -21.88 -4.69
C GLU A 111 12.33 -22.20 -5.53
N THR A 112 11.16 -22.30 -4.90
CA THR A 112 9.93 -22.72 -5.54
C THR A 112 8.79 -21.74 -5.26
N PHE A 113 7.84 -21.65 -6.20
CA PHE A 113 6.62 -20.90 -5.99
C PHE A 113 5.59 -21.77 -5.27
N SER A 114 5.43 -21.58 -3.97
CA SER A 114 4.55 -22.43 -3.17
C SER A 114 3.12 -21.89 -3.09
N CYS A 115 2.21 -22.47 -3.89
CA CYS A 115 0.77 -22.17 -3.80
C CYS A 115 0.19 -22.50 -2.41
N ARG A 116 0.74 -23.51 -1.73
CA ARG A 116 0.37 -23.85 -0.35
C ARG A 116 0.65 -22.68 0.61
N GLY A 117 1.75 -21.95 0.43
CA GLY A 117 2.06 -20.77 1.24
C GLY A 117 0.99 -19.67 1.12
N ILE A 118 0.51 -19.42 -0.09
CA ILE A 118 -0.58 -18.47 -0.34
C ILE A 118 -1.86 -18.92 0.38
N ARG A 119 -2.22 -20.20 0.27
CA ARG A 119 -3.40 -20.77 0.95
C ARG A 119 -3.33 -20.58 2.46
N LEU A 120 -2.21 -20.96 3.08
CA LEU A 120 -2.01 -20.82 4.53
C LEU A 120 -2.16 -19.37 5.00
N ALA A 121 -1.65 -18.41 4.24
CA ALA A 121 -1.84 -17.00 4.57
C ALA A 121 -3.31 -16.59 4.53
N VAL A 122 -4.07 -17.04 3.52
CA VAL A 122 -5.51 -16.75 3.43
C VAL A 122 -6.30 -17.41 4.55
N ASP A 123 -6.04 -18.68 4.84
CA ASP A 123 -6.72 -19.41 5.90
C ASP A 123 -6.50 -18.73 7.26
N TRP A 124 -5.27 -18.26 7.54
CA TRP A 124 -4.93 -17.55 8.77
C TRP A 124 -5.79 -16.29 9.01
N PHE A 125 -6.10 -15.53 7.95
CA PHE A 125 -6.96 -14.34 8.05
C PHE A 125 -8.45 -14.73 8.13
N ARG A 126 -8.88 -15.77 7.40
CA ARG A 126 -10.26 -16.28 7.45
C ARG A 126 -10.63 -16.81 8.83
N GLU A 127 -9.74 -17.55 9.46
CA GLU A 127 -9.91 -18.07 10.83
C GLU A 127 -10.09 -16.95 11.88
N ARG A 128 -9.74 -15.71 11.53
CA ARG A 128 -9.91 -14.51 12.36
C ARG A 128 -11.13 -13.66 11.99
N GLY A 129 -11.97 -14.16 11.09
CA GLY A 129 -13.20 -13.49 10.65
C GLY A 129 -13.02 -12.50 9.48
N HIS A 130 -11.85 -12.43 8.84
CA HIS A 130 -11.69 -11.55 7.67
C HIS A 130 -12.44 -12.14 6.47
N ASN A 131 -13.49 -11.45 6.04
CA ASN A 131 -14.32 -11.86 4.91
C ASN A 131 -13.84 -11.30 3.57
N TYR A 132 -13.11 -10.18 3.57
CA TYR A 132 -12.58 -9.56 2.34
C TYR A 132 -11.05 -9.69 2.27
N ILE A 133 -10.59 -10.66 1.46
CA ILE A 133 -9.18 -10.95 1.25
C ILE A 133 -8.91 -11.05 -0.26
N LYS A 134 -7.99 -10.24 -0.76
CA LYS A 134 -7.58 -10.24 -2.17
C LYS A 134 -6.11 -10.60 -2.31
N VAL A 135 -5.82 -11.62 -3.12
CA VAL A 135 -4.44 -12.03 -3.41
C VAL A 135 -4.08 -11.62 -4.83
N PHE A 136 -2.93 -10.95 -5.00
CA PHE A 136 -2.40 -10.62 -6.32
C PHE A 136 -1.28 -11.60 -6.70
N VAL A 137 -1.42 -12.23 -7.86
CA VAL A 137 -0.41 -13.09 -8.49
C VAL A 137 -0.39 -12.76 -9.99
N PRO A 138 0.80 -12.57 -10.61
CA PRO A 138 0.89 -12.35 -12.04
C PRO A 138 0.23 -13.47 -12.86
N SER A 139 -0.40 -13.12 -13.99
CA SER A 139 -1.15 -14.06 -14.83
C SER A 139 -0.30 -15.21 -15.36
N TRP A 140 0.97 -14.97 -15.70
CA TRP A 140 1.91 -15.96 -16.21
C TRP A 140 2.21 -17.10 -15.21
N ARG A 141 1.90 -16.94 -13.92
CA ARG A 141 1.97 -18.04 -12.94
C ARG A 141 0.86 -19.08 -13.13
N LYS A 142 -0.20 -18.77 -13.88
CA LYS A 142 -1.33 -19.68 -14.17
C LYS A 142 -1.07 -20.58 -15.37
N GLU A 143 -0.08 -20.23 -16.19
CA GLU A 143 0.36 -21.04 -17.32
C GLU A 143 1.02 -22.32 -16.79
N PRO A 144 0.74 -23.48 -17.38
CA PRO A 144 1.32 -24.73 -16.91
C PRO A 144 2.85 -24.62 -16.99
N PRO A 145 3.57 -24.91 -15.88
CA PRO A 145 5.01 -25.07 -15.98
C PRO A 145 5.26 -26.22 -16.96
N ARG A 146 6.19 -26.04 -17.91
CA ARG A 146 6.70 -27.17 -18.69
C ARG A 146 7.26 -28.17 -17.66
N SER A 147 6.52 -29.23 -17.36
CA SER A 147 6.62 -30.24 -16.28
C SER A 147 5.72 -30.04 -15.03
N ASP A 148 4.65 -30.84 -14.99
CA ASP A 148 3.94 -31.47 -13.86
C ASP A 148 3.76 -30.70 -12.54
N THR A 149 3.17 -29.51 -12.57
CA THR A 149 2.47 -29.01 -11.37
C THR A 149 1.18 -28.30 -11.73
N SER A 150 0.05 -28.89 -11.28
CA SER A 150 -1.31 -28.33 -11.41
C SER A 150 -1.44 -27.06 -10.56
N ILE A 151 -0.91 -25.95 -11.07
CA ILE A 151 -1.03 -24.60 -10.47
C ILE A 151 -2.43 -24.02 -10.75
N SER A 152 -3.08 -24.49 -11.82
CA SER A 152 -4.28 -23.87 -12.39
C SER A 152 -5.55 -24.05 -11.55
N GLY A 153 -5.69 -25.16 -10.80
CA GLY A 153 -6.90 -25.42 -10.00
C GLY A 153 -6.99 -24.62 -8.70
N MET A 154 -5.87 -24.42 -8.01
CA MET A 154 -5.86 -23.79 -6.68
C MET A 154 -6.01 -22.27 -6.73
N LEU A 155 -5.42 -21.60 -7.72
CA LEU A 155 -5.51 -20.14 -7.86
C LEU A 155 -6.90 -19.68 -8.32
N LEU A 156 -7.62 -20.49 -9.12
CA LEU A 156 -8.97 -20.16 -9.56
C LEU A 156 -9.98 -20.26 -8.40
N GLN A 157 -9.84 -21.29 -7.55
CA GLN A 157 -10.76 -21.50 -6.42
C GLN A 157 -10.65 -20.38 -5.36
N MET A 158 -9.46 -19.79 -5.20
CA MET A 158 -9.25 -18.65 -4.30
C MET A 158 -9.84 -17.34 -4.84
N LEU A 159 -10.05 -17.22 -6.15
CA LEU A 159 -10.66 -16.04 -6.77
C LEU A 159 -12.20 -16.13 -6.85
N LEU A 160 -12.77 -17.33 -6.78
CA LEU A 160 -14.20 -17.58 -7.05
C LEU A 160 -15.11 -17.75 -5.83
N HIS A 161 -14.58 -17.81 -4.60
CA HIS A 161 -15.41 -17.85 -3.39
C HIS A 161 -15.75 -16.44 -2.89
N LEU A 162 -16.44 -15.66 -3.73
CA LEU A 162 -17.34 -14.62 -3.27
C LEU A 162 -18.67 -15.32 -2.90
N PRO A 163 -19.21 -15.18 -1.67
CA PRO A 163 -20.58 -15.56 -1.42
C PRO A 163 -21.48 -14.53 -2.11
N GLY A 164 -22.03 -14.92 -3.26
CA GLY A 164 -23.04 -14.15 -3.99
C GLY A 164 -24.22 -15.06 -4.31
N ASP A 165 -25.32 -14.81 -3.61
CA ASP A 165 -26.72 -15.16 -3.88
C ASP A 165 -27.04 -16.56 -4.39
N LYS A 166 -27.46 -17.39 -3.43
CA LYS A 166 -28.45 -18.42 -3.69
C LYS A 166 -29.83 -17.78 -3.67
N ASP A 167 -30.27 -17.18 -4.76
CA ASP A 167 -31.69 -16.95 -4.97
C ASP A 167 -32.10 -17.10 -6.44
N GLY A 168 -32.99 -18.07 -6.66
CA GLY A 168 -34.08 -17.95 -7.61
C GLY A 168 -33.77 -17.89 -9.10
N PHE A 169 -33.65 -19.05 -9.75
CA PHE A 169 -34.42 -19.25 -10.97
C PHE A 169 -35.01 -20.67 -11.01
N LYS A 170 -36.29 -20.73 -10.64
CA LYS A 170 -37.17 -21.88 -10.89
C LYS A 170 -37.45 -21.99 -12.38
N SER A 171 -37.43 -23.23 -12.86
CA SER A 171 -38.11 -23.84 -13.99
C SER A 171 -38.75 -22.96 -15.09
N SER A 172 -38.46 -23.34 -16.34
CA SER A 172 -39.54 -23.62 -17.31
C SER A 172 -39.11 -24.73 -18.28
N HIS A 173 -39.70 -25.91 -18.09
CA HIS A 173 -40.01 -26.85 -19.17
C HIS A 173 -41.20 -26.29 -19.97
N ALA A 174 -41.12 -26.33 -21.29
CA ALA A 174 -42.16 -26.29 -22.34
C ALA A 174 -41.45 -25.79 -23.61
N ASP A 175 -41.48 -26.39 -24.80
CA ASP A 175 -42.15 -27.55 -25.40
C ASP A 175 -41.14 -28.22 -26.36
#